data_AF-A0A2E4QY72-F1
#
_entry.id   AF-A0A2E4QY72-F1
#
_cell.length_a   1.000
_cell.length_b   1.000
_cell.length_c   1.000
_cell.angle_alpha   90.00
_cell.angle_beta   90.00
_cell.angle_gamma   90.00
#
_symmetry.space_group_name_H-M   'P 1'
#
loop_
_entity.id
_entity.type
_entity.pdbx_description
1 polymer ?
#
loop_
_entity_poly.entity_id
_entity_poly.type
_entity_poly.pdbx_seq_one_letter_code
_entity_poly.pdbx_strand_id
1 'polypeptide(L)'
;MNKLSIALRIIMGVGVVLLGLTAGFLKRSPWIILPLGVAFTVLFILGKLRHWRIGYQQEGLKGLAAALPQTILVQLILVGLLYFVGLGFGFLLYPVGYVQQFGRFDVIYTLATLCGAGMVGGLIALIERDLPDPIQRALSRFESDVDEEDAFYSRHSYHERDVLVLRDSMTPEALFHSDGVPASQGELRATQERLGFLLPESLSAIYRVQNGGLVTDIVVPMTEEDPEDDLSEVRHWFNPFGGNNELWPLQRLKTLYDVICEHADPDDPDYADQFPAGCETMIVLSRWYDQTLFLDYGSGASPVVGYVDFKKSDWMERAIYWPDFETFFGLLRRRADIPD
;
A
#
# COMPACT_ATOMS: atom_id res chain seq x y z
N MET A 1 -14.40 -0.16 -12.45
CA MET A 1 -14.84 1.25 -12.54
C MET A 1 -15.42 1.48 -13.93
N ASN A 2 -16.54 2.19 -14.05
CA ASN A 2 -17.13 2.46 -15.38
C ASN A 2 -16.14 3.33 -16.16
N LYS A 3 -15.70 2.91 -17.35
CA LYS A 3 -14.64 3.61 -18.13
C LYS A 3 -14.91 5.12 -18.25
N LEU A 4 -16.19 5.49 -18.31
CA LEU A 4 -16.66 6.87 -18.33
C LEU A 4 -16.34 7.65 -17.05
N SER A 5 -16.52 7.08 -15.85
CA SER A 5 -16.16 7.76 -14.58
C SER A 5 -14.65 7.99 -14.51
N ILE A 6 -13.84 6.98 -14.89
CA ILE A 6 -12.38 7.12 -14.94
C ILE A 6 -11.98 8.29 -15.85
N ALA A 7 -12.54 8.30 -17.06
CA ALA A 7 -12.26 9.36 -18.03
C ALA A 7 -12.68 10.74 -17.50
N LEU A 8 -13.85 10.86 -16.88
CA LEU A 8 -14.32 12.13 -16.30
C LEU A 8 -13.41 12.62 -15.17
N ARG A 9 -12.92 11.72 -14.30
CA ARG A 9 -11.97 12.06 -13.23
C ARG A 9 -10.64 12.55 -13.79
N ILE A 10 -10.11 11.86 -14.82
CA ILE A 10 -8.88 12.28 -15.50
C ILE A 10 -9.07 13.65 -16.16
N ILE A 11 -10.15 13.85 -16.90
CA ILE A 11 -10.47 15.13 -17.56
C ILE A 11 -10.59 16.24 -16.53
N MET A 12 -11.26 15.98 -15.40
CA MET A 12 -11.37 16.94 -14.30
C MET A 12 -9.99 17.28 -13.70
N GLY A 13 -9.17 16.27 -13.41
CA GLY A 13 -7.81 16.47 -12.88
C GLY A 13 -6.93 17.29 -13.82
N VAL A 14 -6.92 16.95 -15.11
CA VAL A 14 -6.21 17.71 -16.15
C VAL A 14 -6.74 19.13 -16.26
N GLY A 15 -8.07 19.31 -16.26
CA GLY A 15 -8.70 20.63 -16.31
C GLY A 15 -8.28 21.52 -15.14
N VAL A 16 -8.28 20.98 -13.92
CA VAL A 16 -7.82 21.66 -12.69
C VAL A 16 -6.36 22.10 -12.83
N VAL A 17 -5.46 21.23 -13.29
CA VAL A 17 -4.05 21.58 -13.54
C VAL A 17 -3.92 22.73 -14.54
N LEU A 18 -4.64 22.64 -15.67
CA LEU A 18 -4.62 23.67 -16.71
C LEU A 18 -5.16 25.01 -16.22
N LEU A 19 -6.14 25.03 -15.32
CA LEU A 19 -6.70 26.26 -14.77
C LEU A 19 -5.68 27.05 -13.94
N GLY A 20 -4.90 26.37 -13.09
CA GLY A 20 -3.83 26.99 -12.31
C GLY A 20 -2.72 27.56 -13.20
N LEU A 21 -2.27 26.76 -14.17
CA LEU A 21 -1.27 27.17 -15.17
C LEU A 21 -1.75 28.37 -15.99
N THR A 22 -3.01 28.36 -16.45
CA THR A 22 -3.58 29.43 -17.27
C THR A 22 -3.68 30.75 -16.50
N ALA A 23 -4.07 30.71 -15.22
CA ALA A 23 -4.11 31.90 -14.39
C ALA A 23 -2.71 32.55 -14.24
N GLY A 24 -1.68 31.73 -14.04
CA GLY A 24 -0.28 32.18 -14.03
C GLY A 24 0.16 32.73 -15.38
N PHE A 25 -0.09 31.99 -16.45
CA PHE A 25 0.29 32.34 -17.82
C PHE A 25 -0.29 33.67 -18.28
N LEU A 26 -1.54 33.95 -17.93
CA LEU A 26 -2.22 35.22 -18.20
C LEU A 26 -1.78 36.35 -17.25
N LYS A 27 -0.79 36.11 -16.39
CA LYS A 27 -0.24 37.05 -15.40
C LYS A 27 -1.34 37.67 -14.54
N ARG A 28 -2.33 36.87 -14.12
CA ARG A 28 -3.39 37.32 -13.22
C ARG A 28 -2.81 37.67 -11.86
N SER A 29 -3.59 38.27 -10.98
CA SER A 29 -3.12 38.61 -9.64
C SER A 29 -2.83 37.34 -8.82
N PRO A 30 -1.71 37.25 -8.06
CA PRO A 30 -1.43 36.13 -7.16
C PRO A 30 -2.53 35.90 -6.12
N TRP A 31 -3.33 36.92 -5.82
CA TRP A 31 -4.49 36.79 -4.95
C TRP A 31 -5.56 35.82 -5.48
N ILE A 32 -5.50 35.40 -6.75
CA ILE A 32 -6.35 34.34 -7.30
C ILE A 32 -6.04 32.95 -6.71
N ILE A 33 -4.85 32.76 -6.13
CA ILE A 33 -4.43 31.48 -5.53
C ILE A 33 -5.38 31.09 -4.38
N LEU A 34 -5.78 32.04 -3.54
CA LEU A 34 -6.67 31.76 -2.40
C LEU A 34 -8.05 31.23 -2.83
N PRO A 35 -8.85 31.97 -3.65
CA PRO A 35 -10.16 31.49 -4.06
C PRO A 35 -10.08 30.24 -4.95
N LEU A 36 -9.02 30.09 -5.76
CA LEU A 36 -8.82 28.90 -6.57
C LEU A 36 -8.42 27.68 -5.72
N GLY A 37 -7.62 27.88 -4.66
CA GLY A 37 -7.30 26.87 -3.66
C GLY A 37 -8.55 26.32 -2.97
N VAL A 38 -9.46 27.20 -2.55
CA VAL A 38 -10.77 26.78 -2.00
C VAL A 38 -11.57 25.97 -3.02
N ALA A 39 -11.60 26.40 -4.29
CA ALA A 39 -12.29 25.65 -5.34
C ALA A 39 -11.67 24.26 -5.56
N PHE A 40 -10.34 24.16 -5.52
CA PHE A 40 -9.62 22.88 -5.61
C PHE A 40 -9.88 21.98 -4.40
N THR A 41 -9.97 22.53 -3.19
CA THR A 41 -10.38 21.78 -1.99
C THR A 41 -11.77 21.19 -2.15
N VAL A 42 -12.75 21.99 -2.59
CA VAL A 42 -14.11 21.49 -2.85
C VAL A 42 -14.07 20.36 -3.88
N LEU A 43 -13.25 20.50 -4.92
CA LEU A 43 -13.12 19.48 -5.95
C LEU A 43 -12.47 18.20 -5.48
N PHE A 44 -11.43 18.31 -4.66
CA PHE A 44 -10.79 17.18 -4.03
C PHE A 44 -11.79 16.41 -3.14
N ILE A 45 -12.57 17.14 -2.34
CA ILE A 45 -13.64 16.55 -1.52
C ILE A 45 -14.67 15.84 -2.40
N LEU A 46 -15.11 16.49 -3.49
CA LEU A 46 -16.07 15.90 -4.44
C LEU A 46 -15.51 14.63 -5.12
N GLY A 47 -14.23 14.64 -5.49
CA GLY A 47 -13.55 13.48 -6.08
C GLY A 47 -13.40 12.32 -5.10
N LYS A 48 -13.19 12.61 -3.81
CA LYS A 48 -13.04 11.60 -2.74
C LYS A 48 -14.27 11.51 -1.82
N LEU A 49 -15.49 11.81 -2.31
CA LEU A 49 -16.72 11.87 -1.48
C LEU A 49 -16.94 10.68 -0.55
N ARG A 50 -16.59 9.47 -1.02
CA ARG A 50 -16.76 8.23 -0.24
C ARG A 50 -15.83 8.21 0.98
N HIS A 51 -14.56 8.55 0.83
CA HIS A 51 -13.59 8.63 1.93
C HIS A 51 -14.04 9.66 2.98
N TRP A 52 -14.47 10.84 2.52
CA TRP A 52 -15.01 11.87 3.39
C TRP A 52 -16.29 11.43 4.11
N ARG A 53 -17.15 10.64 3.46
CA ARG A 53 -18.36 10.06 4.08
C ARG A 53 -18.01 9.00 5.12
N ILE A 54 -17.01 8.15 4.87
CA ILE A 54 -16.53 7.14 5.82
C ILE A 54 -15.94 7.83 7.05
N GLY A 55 -15.05 8.82 6.86
CA GLY A 55 -14.50 9.61 7.97
C GLY A 55 -15.59 10.31 8.79
N TYR A 56 -16.62 10.84 8.12
CA TYR A 56 -17.79 11.39 8.81
C TYR A 56 -18.57 10.34 9.62
N GLN A 57 -18.71 9.12 9.13
CA GLN A 57 -19.39 8.04 9.84
C GLN A 57 -18.60 7.56 11.07
N GLN A 58 -17.26 7.57 11.00
CA GLN A 58 -16.38 7.11 12.08
C GLN A 58 -16.20 8.18 13.17
N GLU A 59 -15.92 9.43 12.79
CA GLU A 59 -15.51 10.50 13.71
C GLU A 59 -16.49 11.69 13.79
N GLY A 60 -17.57 11.64 12.99
CA GLY A 60 -18.55 12.71 12.92
C GLY A 60 -18.00 14.00 12.31
N LEU A 61 -18.56 15.14 12.73
CA LEU A 61 -18.11 16.47 12.28
C LEU A 61 -16.70 16.82 12.76
N LYS A 62 -16.21 16.19 13.83
CA LYS A 62 -14.89 16.50 14.41
C LYS A 62 -13.76 16.03 13.50
N GLY A 63 -13.84 14.80 12.98
CA GLY A 63 -12.86 14.29 12.01
C GLY A 63 -12.82 15.12 10.73
N LEU A 64 -13.99 15.53 10.22
CA LEU A 64 -14.07 16.43 9.07
C LEU A 64 -13.39 17.79 9.34
N ALA A 65 -13.64 18.37 10.51
CA ALA A 65 -13.05 19.66 10.89
C ALA A 65 -11.53 19.57 11.10
N ALA A 66 -11.02 18.41 11.54
CA ALA A 66 -9.59 18.18 11.70
C ALA A 66 -8.86 18.00 10.36
N ALA A 67 -9.46 17.31 9.38
CA ALA A 67 -8.85 17.05 8.08
C ALA A 67 -8.89 18.25 7.11
N LEU A 68 -9.89 19.13 7.25
CA LEU A 68 -10.13 20.22 6.31
C LEU A 68 -8.96 21.25 6.23
N PRO A 69 -8.35 21.72 7.33
CA PRO A 69 -7.25 22.68 7.28
C PRO A 69 -6.02 22.15 6.53
N GLN A 70 -5.65 20.89 6.77
CA GLN A 70 -4.55 20.24 6.07
C GLN A 70 -4.86 20.11 4.58
N THR A 71 -6.07 19.71 4.23
CA THR A 71 -6.51 19.61 2.82
C THR A 71 -6.44 20.98 2.13
N ILE A 72 -6.92 22.05 2.77
CA ILE A 72 -6.86 23.42 2.24
C ILE A 72 -5.39 23.84 2.03
N LEU A 73 -4.51 23.56 2.99
CA LEU A 73 -3.11 23.90 2.90
C LEU A 73 -2.42 23.22 1.71
N VAL A 74 -2.61 21.91 1.55
CA VAL A 74 -2.06 21.15 0.41
C VAL A 74 -2.55 21.70 -0.92
N GLN A 75 -3.85 22.00 -1.04
CA GLN A 75 -4.42 22.55 -2.27
C GLN A 75 -3.93 23.96 -2.57
N LEU A 76 -3.70 24.80 -1.56
CA LEU A 76 -3.10 26.12 -1.74
C LEU A 76 -1.66 26.04 -2.25
N ILE A 77 -0.86 25.11 -1.72
CA ILE A 77 0.51 24.87 -2.18
C ILE A 77 0.51 24.39 -3.63
N LEU A 78 -0.34 23.42 -3.97
CA LEU A 78 -0.46 22.90 -5.33
C LEU A 78 -0.87 24.00 -6.32
N VAL A 79 -1.93 24.76 -6.01
CA VAL A 79 -2.38 25.89 -6.85
C VAL A 79 -1.29 26.94 -7.00
N GLY A 80 -0.59 27.27 -5.92
CA GLY A 80 0.53 28.21 -5.94
C GLY A 80 1.64 27.75 -6.88
N LEU A 81 2.06 26.49 -6.79
CA LEU A 81 3.09 25.91 -7.65
C LEU A 81 2.67 25.98 -9.13
N LEU A 82 1.46 25.52 -9.45
CA LEU A 82 0.93 25.58 -10.83
C LEU A 82 0.85 27.02 -11.35
N TYR A 83 0.39 27.95 -10.52
CA TYR A 83 0.34 29.36 -10.86
C TYR A 83 1.74 29.91 -11.17
N PHE A 84 2.75 29.64 -10.34
CA PHE A 84 4.11 30.16 -10.57
C PHE A 84 4.78 29.54 -11.79
N VAL A 85 4.56 28.25 -12.06
CA VAL A 85 5.00 27.61 -13.31
C VAL A 85 4.37 28.29 -14.51
N GLY A 86 3.04 28.48 -14.49
CA GLY A 86 2.32 29.20 -15.54
C GLY A 86 2.84 30.63 -15.72
N LEU A 87 3.09 31.34 -14.63
CA LEU A 87 3.64 32.69 -14.62
C LEU A 87 5.03 32.75 -15.26
N GLY A 88 5.90 31.78 -14.95
CA GLY A 88 7.20 31.63 -15.58
C GLY A 88 7.10 31.50 -17.10
N PHE A 89 6.23 30.61 -17.59
CA PHE A 89 5.94 30.49 -19.02
C PHE A 89 5.38 31.78 -19.64
N GLY A 90 4.50 32.47 -18.92
CA GLY A 90 3.93 33.75 -19.36
C GLY A 90 4.97 34.85 -19.53
N PHE A 91 5.97 34.92 -18.64
CA PHE A 91 7.09 35.86 -18.78
C PHE A 91 8.07 35.48 -19.89
N LEU A 92 8.32 34.18 -20.10
CA LEU A 92 9.19 33.70 -21.18
C LEU A 92 8.62 34.02 -22.57
N LEU A 93 7.32 33.81 -22.77
CA LEU A 93 6.67 34.00 -24.07
C LEU A 93 6.26 35.46 -24.32
N TYR A 94 5.91 36.21 -23.26
CA TYR A 94 5.49 37.61 -23.36
C TYR A 94 6.22 38.45 -22.31
N PRO A 95 7.49 38.85 -22.54
CA PRO A 95 8.30 39.51 -21.52
C PRO A 95 7.76 40.90 -21.12
N VAL A 96 7.03 41.58 -22.00
CA VAL A 96 6.47 42.91 -21.73
C VAL A 96 5.08 42.75 -21.13
N GLY A 97 4.95 42.92 -19.81
CA GLY A 97 3.66 42.99 -19.14
C GLY A 97 3.74 42.88 -17.63
N TYR A 98 3.00 43.75 -16.94
CA TYR A 98 2.84 43.72 -15.50
C TYR A 98 1.79 42.68 -15.08
N VAL A 99 1.93 42.18 -13.85
CA VAL A 99 0.92 41.36 -13.20
C VAL A 99 -0.36 42.18 -13.07
N GLN A 100 -1.48 41.62 -13.54
CA GLN A 100 -2.77 42.28 -13.53
C GLN A 100 -3.31 42.39 -12.10
N GLN A 101 -4.01 43.49 -11.79
CA GLN A 101 -4.67 43.65 -10.50
C GLN A 101 -5.83 42.66 -10.35
N PHE A 102 -6.08 42.23 -9.11
CA PHE A 102 -7.21 41.37 -8.80
C PHE A 102 -8.51 42.10 -9.12
N GLY A 103 -9.41 41.46 -9.86
CA GLY A 103 -10.63 42.12 -10.33
C GLY A 103 -11.77 41.17 -10.63
N ARG A 104 -12.82 41.72 -11.25
CA ARG A 104 -14.07 41.00 -11.55
C ARG A 104 -13.85 39.70 -12.33
N PHE A 105 -12.88 39.68 -13.24
CA PHE A 105 -12.57 38.50 -14.01
C PHE A 105 -12.07 37.34 -13.15
N ASP A 106 -11.24 37.59 -12.13
CA ASP A 106 -10.74 36.52 -11.23
C ASP A 106 -11.88 35.89 -10.43
N VAL A 107 -12.81 36.71 -9.95
CA VAL A 107 -14.00 36.23 -9.23
C VAL A 107 -14.86 35.35 -10.15
N ILE A 108 -15.14 35.82 -11.37
CA ILE A 108 -15.93 35.05 -12.34
C ILE A 108 -15.22 33.75 -12.71
N TYR A 109 -13.89 33.80 -12.92
CA TYR A 109 -13.08 32.64 -13.26
C TYR A 109 -13.13 31.55 -12.19
N THR A 110 -12.97 31.92 -10.91
CA THR A 110 -13.09 30.97 -9.80
C THR A 110 -14.50 30.42 -9.69
N LEU A 111 -15.53 31.27 -9.78
CA LEU A 111 -16.92 30.80 -9.69
C LEU A 111 -17.26 29.84 -10.84
N ALA A 112 -16.85 30.16 -12.07
CA ALA A 112 -17.04 29.29 -13.22
C ALA A 112 -16.34 27.94 -13.03
N THR A 113 -15.12 27.95 -12.47
CA THR A 113 -14.39 26.73 -12.11
C THR A 113 -15.18 25.89 -11.11
N LEU A 114 -15.63 26.50 -10.01
CA LEU A 114 -16.37 25.80 -8.96
C LEU A 114 -17.69 25.23 -9.47
N CYS A 115 -18.44 25.98 -10.27
CA CYS A 115 -19.68 25.51 -10.88
C CYS A 115 -19.43 24.39 -11.88
N GLY A 116 -18.49 24.56 -12.81
CA GLY A 116 -18.17 23.56 -13.84
C GLY A 116 -17.75 22.24 -13.21
N ALA A 117 -16.89 22.33 -12.22
CA ALA A 117 -16.31 21.16 -11.59
C ALA A 117 -17.29 20.50 -10.59
N GLY A 118 -18.16 21.28 -9.94
CA GLY A 118 -19.31 20.77 -9.19
C GLY A 118 -20.30 20.00 -10.06
N MET A 119 -20.57 20.47 -11.29
CA MET A 119 -21.41 19.74 -12.25
C MET A 119 -20.79 18.41 -12.66
N VAL A 120 -19.48 18.38 -12.97
CA VAL A 120 -18.76 17.15 -13.32
C VAL A 120 -18.72 16.17 -12.15
N GLY A 121 -18.40 16.65 -10.94
CA GLY A 121 -18.41 15.83 -9.73
C GLY A 121 -19.80 15.23 -9.42
N GLY A 122 -20.86 16.03 -9.59
CA GLY A 122 -22.23 15.55 -9.48
C GLY A 122 -22.58 14.48 -10.52
N LEU A 123 -22.14 14.65 -11.76
CA LEU A 123 -22.34 13.65 -12.82
C LEU A 123 -21.59 12.34 -12.52
N ILE A 124 -20.35 12.41 -12.03
CA ILE A 124 -19.59 11.23 -11.58
C ILE A 124 -20.35 10.51 -10.47
N ALA A 125 -20.82 11.24 -9.45
CA ALA A 125 -21.59 10.66 -8.34
C ALA A 125 -22.88 9.99 -8.81
N LEU A 126 -23.59 10.56 -9.80
CA LEU A 126 -24.77 9.94 -10.40
C LEU A 126 -24.43 8.65 -11.16
N ILE A 127 -23.35 8.63 -11.95
CA ILE A 127 -22.89 7.44 -12.68
C ILE A 127 -22.46 6.33 -11.72
N GLU A 128 -21.86 6.70 -10.59
CA GLU A 128 -21.34 5.74 -9.62
C GLU A 128 -22.41 5.15 -8.69
N ARG A 129 -23.55 5.83 -8.53
CA ARG A 129 -24.66 5.39 -7.68
C ARG A 129 -25.23 4.02 -8.05
N ASP A 130 -25.18 3.66 -9.33
CA ASP A 130 -25.82 2.44 -9.86
C ASP A 130 -24.84 1.25 -10.03
N LEU A 131 -23.59 1.35 -9.57
CA LEU A 131 -22.64 0.24 -9.63
C LEU A 131 -22.95 -0.85 -8.59
N PRO A 132 -22.98 -2.15 -8.95
CA PRO A 132 -23.21 -3.24 -7.98
C PRO A 132 -22.11 -3.32 -6.90
N ASP A 133 -22.53 -3.53 -5.64
CA ASP A 133 -21.69 -3.71 -4.44
C ASP A 133 -20.42 -4.58 -4.58
N PRO A 134 -20.41 -5.73 -5.29
CA PRO A 134 -19.19 -6.53 -5.41
C PRO A 134 -18.07 -5.83 -6.20
N ILE A 135 -18.42 -5.05 -7.23
CA ILE A 135 -17.44 -4.24 -7.97
C ILE A 135 -17.00 -3.05 -7.11
N GLN A 136 -17.89 -2.52 -6.26
CA GLN A 136 -17.57 -1.44 -5.32
C GLN A 136 -16.60 -1.86 -4.20
N ARG A 137 -16.67 -3.11 -3.74
CA ARG A 137 -15.73 -3.69 -2.75
C ARG A 137 -14.36 -3.99 -3.35
N ALA A 138 -14.31 -4.50 -4.58
CA ALA A 138 -13.05 -4.71 -5.29
C ALA A 138 -12.33 -3.38 -5.58
N LEU A 139 -13.07 -2.32 -5.91
CA LEU A 139 -12.49 -1.00 -6.19
C LEU A 139 -11.98 -0.27 -4.96
N SER A 140 -12.66 -0.38 -3.81
CA SER A 140 -12.13 0.21 -2.57
C SER A 140 -10.85 -0.45 -2.09
N ARG A 141 -10.57 -1.71 -2.46
CA ARG A 141 -9.28 -2.37 -2.19
C ARG A 141 -8.15 -1.80 -3.05
N PHE A 142 -8.37 -1.63 -4.36
CA PHE A 142 -7.35 -1.02 -5.23
C PHE A 142 -7.01 0.44 -4.88
N GLU A 143 -7.95 1.18 -4.29
CA GLU A 143 -7.74 2.57 -3.89
C GLU A 143 -7.15 2.68 -2.47
N SER A 144 -7.41 1.72 -1.57
CA SER A 144 -6.75 1.65 -0.25
C SER A 144 -5.28 1.31 -0.34
N ASP A 145 -4.88 0.47 -1.30
CA ASP A 145 -3.48 0.05 -1.48
C ASP A 145 -2.57 1.20 -1.98
N VAL A 146 -3.15 2.31 -2.46
CA VAL A 146 -2.41 3.49 -2.95
C VAL A 146 -2.39 4.65 -1.95
N ASP A 147 -3.32 4.70 -0.99
CA ASP A 147 -3.44 5.75 0.03
C ASP A 147 -2.93 5.29 1.43
N GLU A 148 -2.43 4.05 1.59
CA GLU A 148 -1.95 3.53 2.88
C GLU A 148 -0.67 4.22 3.41
N GLU A 149 0.06 4.92 2.54
CA GLU A 149 1.23 5.74 2.92
C GLU A 149 0.82 6.97 3.77
N ASP A 150 -0.42 7.47 3.63
CA ASP A 150 -0.89 8.68 4.32
C ASP A 150 -1.69 8.39 5.61
N ALA A 151 -2.19 7.15 5.79
CA ALA A 151 -2.87 6.72 7.02
C ALA A 151 -1.89 6.43 8.18
N PHE A 152 -0.58 6.46 7.91
CA PHE A 152 0.50 6.12 8.82
C PHE A 152 0.67 7.10 9.99
N TYR A 153 0.21 8.36 9.87
CA TYR A 153 0.54 9.42 10.84
C TYR A 153 -0.49 9.68 11.95
N SER A 154 -1.68 9.05 11.95
CA SER A 154 -2.80 9.52 12.81
C SER A 154 -3.25 8.62 13.96
N ARG A 155 -2.54 7.55 14.34
CA ARG A 155 -2.91 6.76 15.55
C ARG A 155 -1.85 6.79 16.63
N HIS A 156 -2.02 7.73 17.55
CA HIS A 156 -1.29 7.81 18.81
C HIS A 156 -1.96 6.98 19.92
N SER A 157 -1.08 6.34 20.69
CA SER A 157 -1.13 6.00 22.12
C SER A 157 -2.18 5.02 22.62
N TYR A 158 -1.75 3.81 23.03
CA TYR A 158 -2.13 3.22 24.32
C TYR A 158 -0.98 2.37 24.90
N HIS A 159 -0.61 2.69 26.14
CA HIS A 159 0.00 1.77 27.08
C HIS A 159 -1.14 1.03 27.79
N GLU A 160 -1.13 -0.29 27.87
CA GLU A 160 -1.08 -1.02 29.15
C GLU A 160 -0.92 -2.53 28.90
N ARG A 161 -0.06 -3.17 29.69
CA ARG A 161 0.24 -4.60 29.65
C ARG A 161 -0.93 -5.39 30.19
N ASP A 162 -1.40 -6.39 29.44
CA ASP A 162 -1.96 -7.60 30.03
C ASP A 162 -1.60 -8.83 29.19
N VAL A 163 -0.92 -9.76 29.86
CA VAL A 163 -0.52 -11.07 29.32
C VAL A 163 -1.78 -11.91 29.13
N LEU A 164 -2.38 -11.83 27.95
CA LEU A 164 -3.55 -12.61 27.59
C LEU A 164 -3.14 -13.96 26.99
N VAL A 165 -3.64 -15.01 27.62
CA VAL A 165 -3.56 -16.41 27.17
C VAL A 165 -4.28 -16.52 25.83
N LEU A 166 -3.52 -16.43 24.73
CA LEU A 166 -4.03 -16.59 23.36
C LEU A 166 -4.57 -18.01 23.19
N ARG A 167 -5.90 -18.11 23.16
CA ARG A 167 -6.65 -19.34 22.90
C ARG A 167 -6.80 -19.53 21.39
N ASP A 168 -6.51 -20.76 20.97
CA ASP A 168 -6.58 -21.35 19.64
C ASP A 168 -5.35 -21.15 18.74
N SER A 169 -4.62 -22.25 18.55
CA SER A 169 -3.57 -22.40 17.54
C SER A 169 -4.15 -22.23 16.13
N MET A 170 -3.42 -21.54 15.25
CA MET A 170 -3.77 -21.41 13.84
C MET A 170 -3.99 -22.80 13.21
N THR A 171 -5.09 -22.98 12.46
CA THR A 171 -5.29 -24.17 11.63
C THR A 171 -5.04 -23.83 10.15
N PRO A 172 -4.70 -24.81 9.30
CA PRO A 172 -4.53 -24.58 7.86
C PRO A 172 -5.73 -23.89 7.19
N GLU A 173 -6.95 -24.21 7.60
CA GLU A 173 -8.20 -23.61 7.09
C GLU A 173 -8.40 -22.18 7.58
N ALA A 174 -8.00 -21.90 8.82
CA ALA A 174 -8.10 -20.57 9.41
C ALA A 174 -7.15 -19.55 8.77
N LEU A 175 -6.15 -20.01 8.02
CA LEU A 175 -5.13 -19.19 7.38
C LEU A 175 -5.67 -18.36 6.21
N PHE A 176 -6.65 -18.85 5.45
CA PHE A 176 -7.07 -18.22 4.19
C PHE A 176 -8.40 -17.47 4.29
N HIS A 177 -8.59 -16.45 3.43
CA HIS A 177 -9.82 -15.65 3.35
C HIS A 177 -10.93 -16.25 2.47
N SER A 178 -10.63 -17.25 1.64
CA SER A 178 -11.51 -17.72 0.56
C SER A 178 -11.43 -19.23 0.34
N ASP A 179 -12.38 -19.77 -0.43
CA ASP A 179 -12.38 -21.16 -0.90
C ASP A 179 -11.44 -21.33 -2.11
N GLY A 180 -10.14 -21.10 -1.92
CA GLY A 180 -9.17 -21.33 -2.99
C GLY A 180 -9.07 -22.80 -3.40
N VAL A 181 -8.41 -23.08 -4.53
CA VAL A 181 -8.28 -24.45 -5.03
C VAL A 181 -7.18 -25.16 -4.24
N PRO A 182 -7.46 -26.31 -3.61
CA PRO A 182 -6.45 -27.10 -2.92
C PRO A 182 -5.43 -27.69 -3.90
N ALA A 183 -4.17 -27.78 -3.49
CA ALA A 183 -3.14 -28.48 -4.25
C ALA A 183 -3.36 -30.00 -4.21
N SER A 184 -3.24 -30.63 -5.36
CA SER A 184 -3.22 -32.09 -5.46
C SER A 184 -1.90 -32.68 -4.96
N GLN A 185 -1.94 -33.95 -4.57
CA GLN A 185 -0.72 -34.71 -4.22
C GLN A 185 0.29 -34.75 -5.38
N GLY A 186 -0.19 -34.78 -6.62
CA GLY A 186 0.67 -34.74 -7.81
C GLY A 186 1.42 -33.41 -7.95
N GLU A 187 0.75 -32.28 -7.70
CA GLU A 187 1.36 -30.95 -7.74
C GLU A 187 2.38 -30.75 -6.62
N LEU A 188 2.09 -31.22 -5.40
CA LEU A 188 3.03 -31.19 -4.28
C LEU A 188 4.29 -32.00 -4.62
N ARG A 189 4.12 -33.24 -5.11
CA ARG A 189 5.25 -34.09 -5.48
C ARG A 189 6.08 -33.48 -6.61
N ALA A 190 5.44 -32.99 -7.66
CA ALA A 190 6.13 -32.34 -8.78
C ALA A 190 6.89 -31.08 -8.32
N THR A 191 6.32 -30.33 -7.38
CA THR A 191 6.97 -29.14 -6.80
C THR A 191 8.20 -29.52 -5.98
N GLN A 192 8.10 -30.52 -5.11
CA GLN A 192 9.24 -31.01 -4.33
C GLN A 192 10.35 -31.60 -5.23
N GLU A 193 9.98 -32.35 -6.26
CA GLU A 193 10.92 -32.86 -7.26
C GLU A 193 11.60 -31.72 -8.03
N ARG A 194 10.86 -30.68 -8.40
CA ARG A 194 11.40 -29.48 -9.08
C ARG A 194 12.34 -28.67 -8.18
N LEU A 195 11.98 -28.51 -6.90
CA LEU A 195 12.79 -27.77 -5.94
C LEU A 195 14.01 -28.56 -5.45
N GLY A 196 13.96 -29.90 -5.51
CA GLY A 196 14.98 -30.76 -4.91
C GLY A 196 14.86 -30.89 -3.39
N PHE A 197 13.80 -30.36 -2.78
CA PHE A 197 13.56 -30.36 -1.34
C PHE A 197 12.16 -30.90 -1.00
N LEU A 198 12.03 -31.56 0.14
CA LEU A 198 10.74 -31.95 0.70
C LEU A 198 10.17 -30.80 1.51
N LEU A 199 8.92 -30.39 1.23
CA LEU A 199 8.24 -29.37 2.03
C LEU A 199 7.88 -29.96 3.40
N PRO A 200 7.91 -29.16 4.49
CA PRO A 200 7.37 -29.57 5.78
C PRO A 200 5.94 -30.10 5.63
N GLU A 201 5.57 -31.16 6.38
CA GLU A 201 4.24 -31.78 6.24
C GLU A 201 3.13 -30.81 6.65
N SER A 202 3.39 -29.97 7.66
CA SER A 202 2.52 -28.87 8.08
C SER A 202 2.28 -27.84 6.96
N LEU A 203 3.32 -27.43 6.24
CA LEU A 203 3.18 -26.58 5.06
C LEU A 203 2.44 -27.29 3.91
N SER A 204 2.72 -28.58 3.69
CA SER A 204 2.00 -29.39 2.71
C SER A 204 0.51 -29.49 3.03
N ALA A 205 0.14 -29.57 4.33
CA ALA A 205 -1.24 -29.56 4.77
C ALA A 205 -1.94 -28.23 4.45
N ILE A 206 -1.24 -27.09 4.59
CA ILE A 206 -1.75 -25.77 4.17
C ILE A 206 -2.05 -25.76 2.67
N TYR A 207 -1.12 -26.23 1.84
CA TYR A 207 -1.35 -26.29 0.40
C TYR A 207 -2.49 -27.24 -0.02
N ARG A 208 -2.74 -28.32 0.74
CA ARG A 208 -3.89 -29.21 0.53
C ARG A 208 -5.23 -28.57 0.88
N VAL A 209 -5.23 -27.46 1.63
CA VAL A 209 -6.44 -26.65 1.84
C VAL A 209 -6.58 -25.65 0.70
N GLN A 210 -5.51 -24.92 0.37
CA GLN A 210 -5.51 -23.93 -0.71
C GLN A 210 -4.09 -23.74 -1.27
N ASN A 211 -3.96 -23.76 -2.59
CA ASN A 211 -2.69 -23.59 -3.30
C ASN A 211 -2.23 -22.12 -3.34
N GLY A 212 -1.79 -21.59 -2.20
CA GLY A 212 -1.33 -20.21 -2.06
C GLY A 212 -2.44 -19.16 -2.20
N GLY A 213 -2.07 -17.90 -2.35
CA GLY A 213 -2.97 -16.75 -2.40
C GLY A 213 -3.05 -16.00 -1.07
N LEU A 214 -4.08 -15.15 -0.95
CA LEU A 214 -4.24 -14.25 0.18
C LEU A 214 -4.51 -15.00 1.49
N VAL A 215 -3.66 -14.76 2.47
CA VAL A 215 -3.86 -15.18 3.85
C VAL A 215 -4.68 -14.14 4.61
N THR A 216 -5.28 -14.57 5.70
CA THR A 216 -5.96 -13.70 6.65
C THR A 216 -4.99 -12.71 7.28
N ASP A 217 -5.50 -11.65 7.89
CA ASP A 217 -4.67 -10.70 8.63
C ASP A 217 -4.06 -11.39 9.86
N ILE A 218 -2.82 -11.87 9.68
CA ILE A 218 -2.08 -12.70 10.64
C ILE A 218 -0.74 -12.09 10.95
N VAL A 219 -0.29 -12.34 12.17
CA VAL A 219 0.98 -11.84 12.66
C VAL A 219 1.69 -12.88 13.53
N VAL A 220 2.99 -12.70 13.67
CA VAL A 220 3.87 -13.47 14.58
C VAL A 220 4.54 -12.51 15.56
N PRO A 221 4.88 -12.97 16.77
CA PRO A 221 5.60 -12.13 17.72
C PRO A 221 7.03 -11.88 17.21
N MET A 222 7.51 -10.65 17.34
CA MET A 222 8.94 -10.35 17.16
C MET A 222 9.73 -10.95 18.31
N THR A 223 10.75 -11.73 17.98
CA THR A 223 11.73 -12.24 18.95
C THR A 223 12.81 -11.18 19.15
N GLU A 224 12.71 -10.45 20.26
CA GLU A 224 13.67 -9.45 20.78
C GLU A 224 13.75 -8.08 20.05
N GLU A 225 14.07 -7.06 20.86
CA GLU A 225 14.11 -5.64 20.51
C GLU A 225 15.14 -5.38 19.41
N ASP A 226 14.69 -4.97 18.22
CA ASP A 226 15.58 -4.37 17.22
C ASP A 226 16.07 -3.02 17.81
N PRO A 227 17.36 -2.88 18.15
CA PRO A 227 17.85 -1.67 18.80
C PRO A 227 17.92 -0.45 17.86
N GLU A 228 17.73 -0.63 16.55
CA GLU A 228 17.82 0.47 15.58
C GLU A 228 16.47 1.04 15.13
N ASP A 229 15.35 0.39 15.46
CA ASP A 229 14.02 0.95 15.17
C ASP A 229 13.57 1.86 16.32
N ASP A 230 14.33 2.95 16.53
CA ASP A 230 14.18 4.01 17.55
C ASP A 230 12.87 4.83 17.38
N LEU A 231 11.87 4.30 16.67
CA LEU A 231 10.62 4.95 16.33
C LEU A 231 9.33 4.19 16.70
N SER A 232 9.36 3.03 17.35
CA SER A 232 8.15 2.57 18.07
C SER A 232 8.38 1.51 19.15
N GLU A 233 8.16 1.90 20.41
CA GLU A 233 8.00 1.02 21.58
C GLU A 233 6.78 0.07 21.50
N VAL A 234 6.20 -0.22 20.31
CA VAL A 234 4.83 -0.79 20.21
C VAL A 234 4.65 -1.96 19.21
N ARG A 235 5.62 -2.34 18.38
CA ARG A 235 5.39 -3.43 17.41
C ARG A 235 6.02 -4.76 17.80
N HIS A 236 5.52 -5.38 18.87
CA HIS A 236 5.86 -6.77 19.21
C HIS A 236 5.31 -7.82 18.22
N TRP A 237 4.62 -7.40 17.16
CA TRP A 237 3.98 -8.29 16.20
C TRP A 237 4.14 -7.77 14.79
N PHE A 238 4.50 -8.65 13.85
CA PHE A 238 4.58 -8.31 12.43
C PHE A 238 3.94 -9.38 11.56
N ASN A 239 3.61 -9.01 10.33
CA ASN A 239 3.04 -9.93 9.35
C ASN A 239 4.16 -10.61 8.55
N PRO A 240 4.34 -11.94 8.68
CA PRO A 240 5.42 -12.63 7.99
C PRO A 240 5.15 -12.84 6.49
N PHE A 241 3.96 -12.54 5.99
CA PHE A 241 3.59 -12.66 4.57
C PHE A 241 3.68 -11.32 3.81
N GLY A 242 4.34 -10.33 4.42
CA GLY A 242 4.58 -8.99 3.85
C GLY A 242 3.31 -8.18 3.62
N GLY A 243 3.43 -7.03 2.96
CA GLY A 243 2.30 -6.11 2.75
C GLY A 243 1.17 -6.66 1.86
N ASN A 244 1.44 -7.68 1.04
CA ASN A 244 0.40 -8.31 0.21
C ASN A 244 -0.38 -9.40 0.95
N ASN A 245 0.03 -9.81 2.15
CA ASN A 245 -0.56 -10.93 2.89
C ASN A 245 -0.74 -12.17 2.00
N GLU A 246 0.30 -12.57 1.27
CA GLU A 246 0.20 -13.64 0.27
C GLU A 246 1.16 -14.79 0.59
N LEU A 247 0.65 -16.02 0.61
CA LEU A 247 1.47 -17.23 0.49
C LEU A 247 1.60 -17.57 -1.00
N TRP A 248 2.82 -17.74 -1.52
CA TRP A 248 3.02 -18.05 -2.93
C TRP A 248 2.40 -19.41 -3.29
N PRO A 249 1.76 -19.55 -4.47
CA PRO A 249 1.33 -20.86 -4.94
C PRO A 249 2.53 -21.77 -5.24
N LEU A 250 2.32 -23.08 -5.20
CA LEU A 250 3.37 -24.10 -5.41
C LEU A 250 4.20 -23.88 -6.68
N GLN A 251 3.57 -23.40 -7.75
CA GLN A 251 4.21 -23.14 -9.04
C GLN A 251 5.21 -21.96 -8.99
N ARG A 252 5.06 -21.07 -8.01
CA ARG A 252 5.88 -19.87 -7.83
C ARG A 252 7.01 -20.08 -6.81
N LEU A 253 6.95 -21.13 -5.99
CA LEU A 253 8.04 -21.49 -5.09
C LEU A 253 9.32 -21.75 -5.88
N LYS A 254 10.44 -21.19 -5.42
CA LYS A 254 11.77 -21.29 -6.04
C LYS A 254 12.82 -20.90 -5.01
N THR A 255 14.08 -21.14 -5.32
CA THR A 255 15.18 -20.74 -4.44
C THR A 255 15.30 -19.22 -4.40
N LEU A 256 15.86 -18.66 -3.33
CA LEU A 256 16.18 -17.24 -3.26
C LEU A 256 17.15 -16.85 -4.37
N TYR A 257 18.10 -17.72 -4.70
CA TYR A 257 18.98 -17.57 -5.87
C TYR A 257 18.18 -17.33 -7.16
N ASP A 258 17.21 -18.20 -7.46
CA ASP A 258 16.36 -18.06 -8.66
C ASP A 258 15.53 -16.77 -8.64
N VAL A 259 15.09 -16.31 -7.45
CA VAL A 259 14.39 -15.03 -7.30
C VAL A 259 15.30 -13.85 -7.63
N ILE A 260 16.56 -13.88 -7.20
CA ILE A 260 17.54 -12.82 -7.46
C ILE A 260 17.90 -12.79 -8.95
N CYS A 261 18.11 -13.96 -9.55
CA CYS A 261 18.40 -14.12 -10.98
C CYS A 261 17.33 -13.53 -11.93
N GLU A 262 16.11 -13.26 -11.47
CA GLU A 262 15.10 -12.58 -12.28
C GLU A 262 15.42 -11.10 -12.55
N HIS A 263 16.33 -10.50 -11.78
CA HIS A 263 16.66 -9.08 -11.86
C HIS A 263 18.15 -8.76 -11.72
N ALA A 264 18.99 -9.72 -11.36
CA ALA A 264 20.42 -9.57 -11.23
C ALA A 264 21.16 -10.73 -11.89
N ASP A 265 22.25 -10.44 -12.60
CA ASP A 265 23.09 -11.45 -13.23
C ASP A 265 24.15 -11.93 -12.20
N PRO A 266 24.17 -13.22 -11.81
CA PRO A 266 25.15 -13.75 -10.86
C PRO A 266 26.59 -13.69 -11.37
N ASP A 267 26.81 -13.60 -12.69
CA ASP A 267 28.14 -13.49 -13.28
C ASP A 267 28.63 -12.03 -13.36
N ASP A 268 27.77 -11.05 -13.08
CA ASP A 268 28.13 -9.63 -13.05
C ASP A 268 28.62 -9.22 -11.64
N PRO A 269 29.89 -8.76 -11.51
CA PRO A 269 30.45 -8.33 -10.23
C PRO A 269 29.67 -7.21 -9.54
N ASP A 270 28.92 -6.40 -10.29
CA ASP A 270 28.12 -5.30 -9.74
C ASP A 270 26.89 -5.80 -8.95
N TYR A 271 26.54 -7.08 -9.07
CA TYR A 271 25.43 -7.72 -8.37
C TYR A 271 25.85 -8.78 -7.35
N ALA A 272 27.15 -9.02 -7.18
CA ALA A 272 27.66 -10.10 -6.33
C ALA A 272 27.19 -9.99 -4.85
N ASP A 273 26.92 -8.78 -4.38
CA ASP A 273 26.41 -8.52 -3.02
C ASP A 273 24.93 -8.89 -2.83
N GLN A 274 24.17 -9.07 -3.91
CA GLN A 274 22.76 -9.48 -3.87
C GLN A 274 22.56 -10.98 -3.67
N PHE A 275 23.63 -11.78 -3.81
CA PHE A 275 23.58 -13.25 -3.70
C PHE A 275 24.14 -13.71 -2.35
N PRO A 276 23.31 -13.77 -1.29
CA PRO A 276 23.78 -14.23 0.00
C PRO A 276 24.26 -15.67 -0.02
N ALA A 277 25.22 -15.98 0.84
CA ALA A 277 25.64 -17.36 1.07
C ALA A 277 24.44 -18.23 1.48
N GLY A 278 24.25 -19.36 0.78
CA GLY A 278 23.14 -20.28 1.03
C GLY A 278 21.83 -19.95 0.30
N CYS A 279 21.76 -18.91 -0.54
CA CYS A 279 20.53 -18.56 -1.26
C CYS A 279 19.99 -19.68 -2.18
N GLU A 280 20.83 -20.61 -2.62
CA GLU A 280 20.45 -21.80 -3.39
C GLU A 280 19.65 -22.83 -2.57
N THR A 281 19.73 -22.78 -1.23
CA THR A 281 19.02 -23.70 -0.33
C THR A 281 17.84 -23.05 0.39
N MET A 282 17.53 -21.80 0.06
CA MET A 282 16.44 -21.02 0.67
C MET A 282 15.23 -20.99 -0.23
N ILE A 283 14.12 -21.64 0.12
CA ILE A 283 12.88 -21.63 -0.67
C ILE A 283 11.98 -20.49 -0.21
N VAL A 284 11.66 -19.57 -1.12
CA VAL A 284 10.81 -18.41 -0.81
C VAL A 284 9.34 -18.80 -0.76
N LEU A 285 8.69 -18.54 0.37
CA LEU A 285 7.26 -18.78 0.62
C LEU A 285 6.40 -17.54 0.38
N SER A 286 6.94 -16.35 0.67
CA SER A 286 6.30 -15.07 0.45
C SER A 286 7.35 -13.98 0.27
N ARG A 287 7.03 -12.96 -0.53
CA ARG A 287 7.90 -11.80 -0.72
C ARG A 287 7.07 -10.56 -1.03
N TRP A 288 7.38 -9.47 -0.34
CA TRP A 288 6.89 -8.13 -0.63
C TRP A 288 8.07 -7.15 -0.62
N TYR A 289 8.45 -6.66 -1.80
CA TYR A 289 9.73 -5.99 -2.01
C TYR A 289 10.90 -6.85 -1.51
N ASP A 290 11.66 -6.39 -0.52
CA ASP A 290 12.83 -7.09 0.02
C ASP A 290 12.50 -7.92 1.26
N GLN A 291 11.29 -7.77 1.82
CA GLN A 291 10.79 -8.60 2.93
C GLN A 291 10.43 -9.99 2.42
N THR A 292 11.09 -11.00 2.95
CA THR A 292 11.03 -12.36 2.42
C THR A 292 10.86 -13.36 3.56
N LEU A 293 9.82 -14.19 3.45
CA LEU A 293 9.63 -15.39 4.27
C LEU A 293 10.13 -16.61 3.49
N PHE A 294 10.98 -17.42 4.10
CA PHE A 294 11.63 -18.53 3.42
C PHE A 294 11.83 -19.76 4.32
N LEU A 295 12.07 -20.90 3.68
CA LEU A 295 12.56 -22.13 4.29
C LEU A 295 14.04 -22.28 3.97
N ASP A 296 14.91 -22.42 4.96
CA ASP A 296 16.35 -22.63 4.76
C ASP A 296 16.75 -24.08 5.03
N TYR A 297 17.20 -24.78 3.99
CA TYR A 297 17.70 -26.15 4.04
C TYR A 297 19.22 -26.25 4.20
N GLY A 298 19.93 -25.14 4.43
CA GLY A 298 21.39 -25.11 4.56
C GLY A 298 21.92 -25.96 5.72
N SER A 299 21.09 -26.21 6.74
CA SER A 299 21.46 -26.99 7.93
C SER A 299 21.08 -28.48 7.86
N GLY A 300 20.38 -28.93 6.81
CA GLY A 300 19.99 -30.34 6.64
C GLY A 300 18.65 -30.55 5.96
N ALA A 301 18.09 -31.76 6.12
CA ALA A 301 16.86 -32.15 5.43
C ALA A 301 15.59 -31.48 6.00
N SER A 302 15.62 -31.05 7.26
CA SER A 302 14.54 -30.27 7.89
C SER A 302 14.88 -28.79 7.79
N PRO A 303 14.01 -27.96 7.19
CA PRO A 303 14.32 -26.54 7.03
C PRO A 303 14.05 -25.76 8.32
N VAL A 304 14.85 -24.73 8.53
CA VAL A 304 14.56 -23.62 9.45
C VAL A 304 13.64 -22.63 8.72
N VAL A 305 12.72 -21.97 9.41
CA VAL A 305 11.96 -20.86 8.80
C VAL A 305 12.67 -19.56 9.07
N GLY A 306 12.89 -18.75 8.04
CA GLY A 306 13.50 -17.44 8.15
C GLY A 306 12.58 -16.33 7.64
N TYR A 307 12.66 -15.16 8.26
CA TYR A 307 12.09 -13.92 7.75
C TYR A 307 13.11 -12.80 7.80
N VAL A 308 13.29 -12.07 6.71
CA VAL A 308 14.25 -10.96 6.66
C VAL A 308 13.89 -9.91 5.61
N ASP A 309 14.36 -8.68 5.83
CA ASP A 309 14.45 -7.64 4.80
C ASP A 309 15.85 -7.67 4.15
N PHE A 310 15.93 -8.16 2.91
CA PHE A 310 17.20 -8.29 2.17
C PHE A 310 17.81 -6.95 1.71
N LYS A 311 17.13 -5.83 1.90
CA LYS A 311 17.70 -4.50 1.58
C LYS A 311 18.87 -4.13 2.50
N LYS A 312 18.97 -4.78 3.66
CA LYS A 312 19.97 -4.51 4.69
C LYS A 312 21.20 -5.38 4.45
N SER A 313 22.39 -4.77 4.40
CA SER A 313 23.65 -5.49 4.15
C SER A 313 24.00 -6.51 5.25
N ASP A 314 23.45 -6.30 6.46
CA ASP A 314 23.58 -7.14 7.65
C ASP A 314 22.37 -8.08 7.85
N TRP A 315 21.67 -8.44 6.76
CA TRP A 315 20.43 -9.22 6.81
C TRP A 315 20.56 -10.51 7.64
N MET A 316 21.70 -11.22 7.61
CA MET A 316 21.87 -12.46 8.38
C MET A 316 21.71 -12.25 9.89
N GLU A 317 22.17 -11.11 10.39
CA GLU A 317 22.12 -10.75 11.81
C GLU A 317 20.71 -10.27 12.21
N ARG A 318 19.94 -9.75 11.24
CA ARG A 318 18.57 -9.26 11.44
C ARG A 318 17.48 -10.29 11.12
N ALA A 319 17.85 -11.39 10.48
CA ALA A 319 16.90 -12.42 10.10
C ALA A 319 16.30 -13.07 11.35
N ILE A 320 14.97 -13.13 11.38
CA ILE A 320 14.23 -13.83 12.42
C ILE A 320 14.13 -15.28 12.00
N TYR A 321 14.57 -16.19 12.87
CA TYR A 321 14.55 -17.62 12.60
C TYR A 321 13.65 -18.37 13.59
N TRP A 322 12.88 -19.32 13.06
CA TRP A 322 12.18 -20.33 13.84
C TRP A 322 12.76 -21.70 13.52
N PRO A 323 12.95 -22.57 14.53
CA PRO A 323 13.63 -23.86 14.36
C PRO A 323 13.04 -24.76 13.26
N ASP A 324 11.73 -24.68 13.07
CA ASP A 324 10.97 -25.46 12.09
C ASP A 324 9.64 -24.76 11.74
N PHE A 325 8.97 -25.28 10.72
CA PHE A 325 7.71 -24.71 10.24
C PHE A 325 6.55 -24.91 11.23
N GLU A 326 6.52 -26.03 11.96
CA GLU A 326 5.52 -26.26 13.00
C GLU A 326 5.57 -25.18 14.09
N THR A 327 6.78 -24.81 14.53
CA THR A 327 7.01 -23.76 15.54
C THR A 327 6.57 -22.41 15.01
N PHE A 328 6.98 -22.04 13.80
CA PHE A 328 6.54 -20.80 13.15
C PHE A 328 5.01 -20.75 13.03
N PHE A 329 4.39 -21.80 12.49
CA PHE A 329 2.96 -21.87 12.28
C PHE A 329 2.17 -21.82 13.59
N GLY A 330 2.69 -22.47 14.65
CA GLY A 330 2.12 -22.42 15.99
C GLY A 330 2.16 -21.05 16.66
N LEU A 331 3.00 -20.13 16.16
CA LEU A 331 3.08 -18.73 16.63
C LEU A 331 2.16 -17.77 15.89
N LEU A 332 1.61 -18.16 14.73
CA LEU A 332 0.69 -17.30 13.97
C LEU A 332 -0.57 -16.99 14.77
N ARG A 333 -0.97 -15.73 14.79
CA ARG A 333 -2.19 -15.23 15.42
C ARG A 333 -2.94 -14.35 14.44
N ARG A 334 -4.27 -14.31 14.50
CA ARG A 334 -5.01 -13.28 13.76
C ARG A 334 -4.80 -11.95 14.46
N ARG A 335 -4.63 -10.89 13.68
CA ARG A 335 -4.47 -9.53 14.22
C ARG A 335 -5.63 -9.13 15.12
N ALA A 336 -6.86 -9.52 14.75
CA ALA A 336 -8.07 -9.24 15.53
C ALA A 336 -8.12 -9.95 16.90
N ASP A 337 -7.31 -10.99 17.11
CA ASP A 337 -7.25 -11.73 18.37
C ASP A 337 -6.17 -11.17 19.32
N ILE A 338 -5.37 -10.21 18.84
CA ILE A 338 -4.34 -9.55 19.62
C ILE A 338 -4.95 -8.30 20.24
N PRO A 339 -4.87 -8.12 21.57
CA PRO A 339 -5.31 -6.89 22.21
C PRO A 339 -4.56 -5.70 21.59
N ASP A 340 -5.31 -4.66 21.23
CA ASP A 340 -4.75 -3.39 20.73
C ASP A 340 -3.78 -2.74 21.72
#